data_AF-B0N1N5-F1
#
_entry.id   AF-B0N1N5-F1
#
_cell.length_a   1.000
_cell.length_b   1.000
_cell.length_c   1.000
_cell.angle_alpha   90.00
_cell.angle_beta   90.00
_cell.angle_gamma   90.00
#
_symmetry.space_group_name_H-M   'P 1'
#
loop_
_entity.id
_entity.type
_entity.pdbx_description
1 polymer ?
#
loop_
_entity_poly.entity_id
_entity_poly.type
_entity_poly.pdbx_seq_one_letter_code
_entity_poly.pdbx_strand_id
1 'polypeptide(L)'
;MVQSLNTKVDLTVKATSYLGLANYGEVMVGDKAFEFYNEKNIRDYIQIPWEEVNCVMASVMFKGKWIPRFAVVTKNNGNFTFSSRDNKALLRAINKYIPSENLVRSLSFFQVIKRGLKSLFRKKSRQ
;
A
#
# COMPACT_ATOMS: atom_id res chain seq x y z
N MET A 1 -13.19 -8.51 -21.18
CA MET A 1 -12.70 -9.43 -20.12
C MET A 1 -11.32 -8.94 -19.74
N VAL A 2 -11.06 -8.64 -18.47
CA VAL A 2 -9.71 -8.26 -18.02
C VAL A 2 -9.00 -9.54 -17.61
N GLN A 3 -7.77 -9.72 -18.09
CA GLN A 3 -6.97 -10.91 -17.83
C GLN A 3 -5.93 -10.58 -16.77
N SER A 4 -5.80 -11.46 -15.77
CA SER A 4 -4.74 -11.38 -14.77
C SER A 4 -3.39 -11.69 -15.42
N LEU A 5 -2.34 -10.98 -15.00
CA LEU A 5 -0.96 -11.31 -15.37
C LEU A 5 -0.46 -12.53 -14.59
N ASN A 6 -1.01 -12.75 -13.39
CA ASN A 6 -0.66 -13.89 -12.55
C ASN A 6 -1.13 -15.20 -13.17
N THR A 7 -0.23 -16.18 -13.20
CA THR A 7 -0.56 -17.58 -13.52
C THR A 7 -0.92 -18.36 -12.27
N LYS A 8 -0.45 -17.91 -11.10
CA LYS A 8 -0.78 -18.47 -9.79
C LYS A 8 -1.11 -17.36 -8.81
N VAL A 9 -2.17 -17.55 -8.04
CA VAL A 9 -2.61 -16.62 -6.99
C VAL A 9 -2.32 -17.21 -5.63
N ASP A 10 -1.61 -16.45 -4.80
CA ASP A 10 -1.26 -16.83 -3.43
C ASP A 10 -2.25 -16.28 -2.40
N LEU A 11 -2.74 -15.06 -2.64
CA LEU A 11 -3.65 -14.38 -1.73
C LEU A 11 -4.59 -13.46 -2.51
N THR A 12 -5.88 -13.55 -2.19
CA THR A 12 -6.89 -12.57 -2.59
C THR A 12 -7.52 -12.00 -1.33
N VAL A 13 -7.59 -10.67 -1.23
CA VAL A 13 -8.16 -10.00 -0.05
C VAL A 13 -8.86 -8.71 -0.44
N LYS A 14 -10.00 -8.43 0.20
CA LYS A 14 -10.72 -7.16 0.04
C LYS A 14 -9.84 -5.99 0.46
N ALA A 15 -9.79 -4.99 -0.41
CA ALA A 15 -8.92 -3.85 -0.30
C ALA A 15 -9.55 -2.58 -0.86
N THR A 16 -8.93 -1.45 -0.52
CA THR A 16 -9.28 -0.12 -0.99
C THR A 16 -8.04 0.48 -1.63
N SER A 17 -8.17 0.89 -2.89
CA SER A 17 -7.20 1.72 -3.60
C SER A 17 -7.49 3.18 -3.29
N TYR A 18 -6.44 3.96 -3.04
CA TYR A 18 -6.52 5.41 -2.87
C TYR A 18 -5.94 6.15 -4.10
N LEU A 19 -5.90 5.49 -5.26
CA LEU A 19 -5.55 6.14 -6.52
C LEU A 19 -6.69 7.10 -6.91
N GLY A 20 -6.47 8.40 -6.70
CA GLY A 20 -7.51 9.41 -6.88
C GLY A 20 -8.54 9.37 -5.74
N LEU A 21 -9.70 8.76 -5.98
CA LEU A 21 -10.75 8.55 -4.96
C LEU A 21 -10.61 7.18 -4.30
N ALA A 22 -11.21 7.01 -3.13
CA ALA A 22 -11.22 5.73 -2.43
C ALA A 22 -12.11 4.71 -3.19
N ASN A 23 -11.47 3.79 -3.89
CA ASN A 23 -12.11 2.73 -4.66
C ASN A 23 -12.03 1.41 -3.91
N TYR A 24 -13.17 0.76 -3.71
CA TYR A 24 -13.26 -0.55 -3.08
C TYR A 24 -13.11 -1.65 -4.12
N GLY A 25 -12.44 -2.72 -3.74
CA GLY A 25 -12.14 -3.82 -4.63
C GLY A 25 -11.42 -4.94 -3.93
N GLU A 26 -10.70 -5.72 -4.70
CA GLU A 26 -9.91 -6.85 -4.23
C GLU A 26 -8.48 -6.73 -4.72
N VAL A 27 -7.54 -6.96 -3.80
CA VAL A 27 -6.13 -7.16 -4.16
C VAL A 27 -5.90 -8.64 -4.37
N MET A 28 -5.12 -8.93 -5.40
CA MET A 28 -4.61 -10.25 -5.73
C MET A 28 -3.10 -10.20 -5.76
N VAL A 29 -2.46 -11.02 -4.93
CA VAL A 29 -1.01 -11.22 -4.91
C VAL A 29 -0.73 -12.58 -5.55
N GLY A 30 0.03 -12.57 -6.64
CA GLY A 30 0.40 -13.78 -7.35
C GLY A 30 1.86 -13.81 -7.76
N ASP A 31 2.18 -14.76 -8.62
CA ASP A 31 3.54 -15.10 -9.02
C ASP A 31 4.25 -14.03 -9.87
N LYS A 32 3.50 -13.21 -10.62
CA LYS A 32 4.07 -12.23 -11.56
C LYS A 32 3.81 -10.77 -11.18
N ALA A 33 2.69 -10.49 -10.53
CA ALA A 33 2.25 -9.14 -10.26
C ALA A 33 1.44 -9.01 -8.96
N PHE A 34 1.49 -7.80 -8.41
CA PHE A 34 0.48 -7.28 -7.50
C PHE A 34 -0.65 -6.67 -8.31
N GLU A 35 -1.89 -7.09 -8.05
CA GLU A 35 -3.04 -6.63 -8.82
C GLU A 35 -4.15 -6.13 -7.90
N PHE A 36 -4.90 -5.14 -8.35
CA PHE A 36 -6.10 -4.62 -7.72
C PHE A 36 -7.22 -4.52 -8.76
N TYR A 37 -8.39 -5.04 -8.42
CA TYR A 37 -9.58 -4.99 -9.26
C TYR A 37 -10.70 -4.25 -8.53
N ASN A 38 -11.21 -3.18 -9.14
CA ASN A 38 -12.32 -2.41 -8.58
C ASN A 38 -13.63 -3.22 -8.67
N GLU A 39 -14.38 -3.26 -7.56
CA GLU A 39 -15.65 -3.99 -7.45
C GLU A 39 -16.76 -3.36 -8.31
N LYS A 40 -16.74 -2.03 -8.50
CA LYS A 40 -17.76 -1.30 -9.27
C LYS A 40 -17.50 -1.33 -10.77
N ASN A 41 -16.23 -1.29 -11.18
CA ASN A 41 -15.85 -1.25 -12.58
C ASN A 41 -14.59 -2.08 -12.81
N ILE A 42 -14.76 -3.28 -13.34
CA ILE A 42 -13.66 -4.20 -13.66
C ILE A 42 -12.64 -3.62 -14.65
N ARG A 43 -13.00 -2.63 -15.47
CA ARG A 43 -12.05 -1.95 -16.37
C ARG A 43 -11.12 -0.98 -15.63
N ASP A 44 -11.46 -0.62 -14.40
CA ASP A 44 -10.63 0.17 -13.50
C ASP A 44 -9.83 -0.78 -12.60
N TYR A 45 -8.70 -1.22 -13.13
CA TYR A 45 -7.79 -2.15 -12.46
C TYR A 45 -6.37 -1.59 -12.42
N ILE A 46 -5.60 -2.06 -11.47
CA ILE A 46 -4.19 -1.72 -11.32
C ILE A 46 -3.44 -3.05 -11.33
N GLN A 47 -2.48 -3.19 -12.25
CA GLN A 47 -1.59 -4.34 -12.31
C GLN A 47 -0.15 -3.82 -12.24
N ILE A 48 0.60 -4.29 -11.25
CA ILE A 48 1.97 -3.87 -10.99
C ILE A 48 2.84 -5.12 -11.03
N PRO A 49 3.53 -5.39 -12.14
CA PRO A 49 4.50 -6.48 -12.22
C PRO A 49 5.57 -6.33 -11.13
N TRP A 50 6.04 -7.44 -10.56
CA TRP A 50 7.06 -7.40 -9.50
C TRP A 50 8.35 -6.71 -9.95
N GLU A 51 8.67 -6.79 -11.24
CA GLU A 51 9.80 -6.13 -11.89
C GLU A 51 9.71 -4.59 -11.84
N GLU A 52 8.48 -4.05 -11.82
CA GLU A 52 8.22 -2.61 -11.75
C GLU A 52 8.22 -2.09 -10.30
N VAL A 53 8.04 -3.00 -9.32
CA VAL A 53 8.07 -2.63 -7.90
C VAL A 53 9.49 -2.24 -7.52
N ASN A 54 9.65 -0.98 -7.12
CA ASN A 54 10.89 -0.50 -6.52
C ASN A 54 10.93 -0.88 -5.03
N CYS A 55 9.90 -0.48 -4.28
CA CYS A 55 9.76 -0.83 -2.87
C CYS A 55 8.30 -0.79 -2.40
N VAL A 56 8.02 -1.39 -1.25
CA VAL A 56 6.72 -1.33 -0.59
C VAL A 56 6.87 -0.65 0.75
N MET A 57 6.19 0.48 0.90
CA MET A 57 6.21 1.29 2.11
C MET A 57 5.00 1.00 2.98
N ALA A 58 5.20 0.44 4.18
CA ALA A 58 4.11 0.17 5.12
C ALA A 58 4.08 1.22 6.25
N SER A 59 2.90 1.79 6.51
CA SER A 59 2.72 2.69 7.65
C SER A 59 2.49 1.87 8.91
N VAL A 60 3.46 1.88 9.83
CA VAL A 60 3.41 1.03 11.03
C VAL A 60 3.14 1.88 12.26
N MET A 61 1.98 1.65 12.87
CA MET A 61 1.51 2.31 14.09
C MET A 61 1.59 1.37 15.30
N PHE A 62 1.38 1.93 16.50
CA PHE A 62 1.32 1.18 17.76
C PHE A 62 2.48 0.20 17.97
N LYS A 63 3.73 0.68 17.79
CA LYS A 63 4.97 -0.13 17.94
C LYS A 63 5.02 -1.41 17.09
N GLY A 64 4.39 -1.45 15.91
CA GLY A 64 4.40 -2.66 15.05
C GLY A 64 3.11 -3.44 15.03
N LYS A 65 2.14 -3.10 15.90
CA LYS A 65 0.92 -3.88 16.06
C LYS A 65 -0.12 -3.63 14.97
N TRP A 66 -0.09 -2.47 14.32
CA TRP A 66 -1.11 -2.10 13.35
C TRP A 66 -0.53 -1.43 12.11
N ILE A 67 -1.03 -1.83 10.95
CA ILE A 67 -0.67 -1.30 9.65
C ILE A 67 -1.96 -0.83 8.99
N PRO A 68 -2.31 0.47 9.07
CA PRO A 68 -3.52 0.98 8.43
C PRO A 68 -3.44 1.00 6.91
N ARG A 69 -2.27 1.33 6.35
CA ARG A 69 -2.06 1.48 4.90
C ARG A 69 -0.66 1.12 4.50
N PHE A 70 -0.50 0.74 3.25
CA PHE A 70 0.78 0.54 2.59
C PHE A 70 0.76 1.20 1.21
N ALA A 71 1.93 1.49 0.66
CA ALA A 71 2.09 2.01 -0.68
C ALA A 71 3.05 1.12 -1.46
N VAL A 72 2.68 0.76 -2.67
CA VAL A 72 3.54 0.10 -3.65
C VAL A 72 4.19 1.21 -4.48
N VAL A 73 5.49 1.39 -4.31
CA VAL A 73 6.30 2.37 -5.03
C VAL A 73 6.82 1.69 -6.28
N THR A 74 6.41 2.19 -7.44
CA THR A 74 6.91 1.72 -8.73
C THR A 74 8.17 2.49 -9.13
N LYS A 75 8.94 1.93 -10.06
CA LYS A 75 10.12 2.60 -10.60
C LYS A 75 9.77 3.87 -11.38
N ASN A 76 8.71 3.83 -12.19
CA ASN A 76 8.38 4.89 -13.16
C ASN A 76 6.99 5.51 -12.99
N ASN A 77 6.02 4.78 -12.41
CA ASN A 77 4.59 5.15 -12.40
C ASN A 77 4.12 5.75 -11.06
N GLY A 78 5.06 6.14 -10.20
CA GLY A 78 4.77 6.73 -8.90
C GLY A 78 4.33 5.71 -7.84
N ASN A 79 3.53 6.20 -6.87
CA ASN A 79 3.21 5.46 -5.64
C ASN A 79 1.72 5.14 -5.57
N PHE A 80 1.38 3.86 -5.49
CA PHE A 80 0.00 3.40 -5.35
C PHE A 80 -0.28 3.05 -3.90
N THR A 81 -1.20 3.77 -3.26
CA THR A 81 -1.54 3.55 -1.85
C THR A 81 -2.77 2.67 -1.71
N PHE A 82 -2.68 1.67 -0.84
CA PHE A 82 -3.73 0.70 -0.58
C PHE A 82 -3.95 0.48 0.92
N SER A 83 -5.13 -0.03 1.24
CA SER A 83 -5.46 -0.64 2.53
C SER A 83 -6.24 -1.92 2.28
N SER A 84 -6.00 -2.96 3.06
CA SER A 84 -6.77 -4.21 3.01
C SER A 84 -7.34 -4.55 4.38
N ARG A 85 -8.27 -5.51 4.40
CA ARG A 85 -8.79 -6.05 5.66
C ARG A 85 -7.69 -6.68 6.51
N ASP A 86 -6.69 -7.29 5.88
CA ASP A 86 -5.51 -7.83 6.57
C ASP A 86 -4.21 -7.43 5.86
N ASN A 87 -3.75 -6.21 6.18
CA ASN A 87 -2.49 -5.70 5.64
C ASN A 87 -1.28 -6.53 6.06
N LYS A 88 -1.34 -7.24 7.20
CA LYS A 88 -0.20 -8.03 7.67
C LYS A 88 -0.05 -9.30 6.85
N ALA A 89 -1.14 -10.01 6.58
CA ALA A 89 -1.13 -11.18 5.69
C ALA A 89 -0.74 -10.78 4.26
N LEU A 90 -1.29 -9.68 3.75
CA LEU A 90 -0.97 -9.18 2.42
C LEU A 90 0.51 -8.81 2.27
N LEU A 91 1.09 -8.06 3.21
CA LEU A 91 2.51 -7.72 3.17
C LEU A 91 3.41 -8.95 3.30
N ARG A 92 3.00 -9.98 4.06
CA ARG A 92 3.70 -11.27 4.12
C ARG A 92 3.66 -12.01 2.79
N ALA A 93 2.54 -11.94 2.06
CA ALA A 93 2.43 -12.52 0.73
C ALA A 93 3.34 -11.78 -0.27
N ILE A 94 3.35 -10.45 -0.24
CA ILE A 94 4.24 -9.63 -1.09
C ILE A 94 5.71 -9.92 -0.80
N ASN A 95 6.10 -10.08 0.47
CA ASN A 95 7.48 -10.35 0.88
C ASN A 95 8.06 -11.67 0.31
N LYS A 96 7.25 -12.53 -0.31
CA LYS A 96 7.74 -13.70 -1.05
C LYS A 96 8.29 -13.34 -2.43
N TYR A 97 7.82 -12.23 -3.02
CA TYR A 97 8.10 -11.83 -4.40
C TYR A 97 9.04 -10.64 -4.51
N ILE A 98 9.25 -9.90 -3.41
CA ILE A 98 10.22 -8.81 -3.34
C ILE A 98 11.27 -9.09 -2.26
N PRO A 99 12.51 -8.59 -2.42
CA PRO A 99 13.51 -8.62 -1.36
C PRO A 99 12.99 -7.94 -0.08
N SER A 100 13.26 -8.53 1.10
CA SER A 100 12.78 -7.98 2.37
C SER A 100 13.33 -6.59 2.69
N GLU A 101 14.48 -6.22 2.13
CA GLU A 101 15.04 -4.86 2.17
C GLU A 101 14.16 -3.83 1.46
N ASN A 102 13.38 -4.24 0.46
CA ASN A 102 12.45 -3.39 -0.27
C ASN A 102 11.10 -3.25 0.45
N LEU A 103 10.87 -3.97 1.56
CA LEU A 103 9.69 -3.81 2.40
C LEU A 103 10.02 -2.87 3.57
N VAL A 104 9.84 -1.57 3.31
CA VAL A 104 10.31 -0.51 4.21
C VAL A 104 9.19 0.07 5.06
N ARG A 105 9.53 0.54 6.26
CA ARG A 105 8.60 1.28 7.11
C ARG A 105 8.48 2.71 6.63
N SER A 106 7.25 3.22 6.44
CA SER A 106 7.05 4.63 6.09
C SER A 106 7.46 5.52 7.28
N LEU A 107 8.48 6.35 7.08
CA LEU A 107 9.00 7.29 8.09
C LEU A 107 8.07 8.51 8.27
N SER A 108 7.22 8.79 7.27
CA SER A 108 6.51 10.06 7.13
C SER A 108 5.42 10.30 8.19
N PHE A 109 4.69 9.26 8.64
CA PHE A 109 3.56 9.48 9.56
C PHE A 109 3.96 10.10 10.90
N PHE A 110 5.04 9.62 11.54
CA PHE A 110 5.52 10.21 12.80
C PHE A 110 6.15 11.59 12.60
N GLN A 111 6.82 11.82 11.48
CA GLN A 111 7.40 13.13 11.16
C GLN A 111 6.30 14.18 10.94
N VAL A 112 5.21 13.83 10.26
CA VAL A 112 4.06 14.72 10.05
C VAL A 112 3.32 14.99 11.35
N ILE A 113 3.08 13.98 12.19
CA ILE A 113 2.49 14.16 13.53
C ILE A 113 3.36 15.09 14.38
N LYS A 114 4.68 14.87 14.43
CA LYS A 114 5.61 15.72 15.17
C LYS A 114 5.63 17.16 14.64
N ARG A 115 5.55 17.35 13.32
CA ARG A 115 5.44 18.68 12.69
C ARG A 115 4.11 19.38 13.01
N GLY A 116 2.99 18.64 13.02
CA GLY A 116 1.67 19.14 13.41
C GLY A 116 1.58 19.56 14.88
N LEU A 117 2.07 18.73 15.80
CA LEU A 117 2.14 19.05 17.23
C LEU A 117 3.04 20.26 17.52
N LYS A 118 4.21 20.35 16.86
CA LYS A 118 5.13 21.50 17.04
C LYS A 118 4.51 22.82 16.57
N SER A 119 3.66 22.79 15.55
CA SER A 119 2.88 23.97 15.09
C SER A 119 1.88 24.46 16.14
N LEU A 120 1.17 23.53 16.80
CA LEU A 120 0.20 23.85 17.85
C LEU A 120 0.85 24.45 19.10
N PHE A 121 2.00 23.92 19.54
CA PHE A 121 2.74 24.46 20.68
C PHE A 121 3.34 25.84 20.39
N ARG A 122 3.77 26.13 19.15
CA ARG A 122 4.32 27.43 18.78
C ARG A 122 3.28 28.55 18.72
N LYS A 123 1.98 28.22 18.73
CA LYS A 123 0.88 29.18 18.78
C LYS A 123 0.55 29.65 20.21
N LYS A 124 1.01 28.92 21.24
CA LYS A 124 0.74 29.24 22.65
C LYS A 124 1.78 30.18 23.29
N SER A 125 2.88 30.49 22.60
CA SER A 125 3.94 31.40 23.07
C SER A 125 3.92 32.79 22.40
N ARG A 126 2.79 33.14 21.77
CA ARG A 126 2.51 34.49 21.25
C ARG A 126 1.13 34.92 21.79
N GLN A 127 1.05 35.13 23.09
CA GLN A 127 0.07 35.98 23.75
C GLN A 127 0.85 36.88 24.70
#